data_AF-A0A0G1LLP0-F1
#
_entry.id   AF-A0A0G1LLP0-F1
#
_cell.length_a   1.000
_cell.length_b   1.000
_cell.length_c   1.000
_cell.angle_alpha   90.00
_cell.angle_beta   90.00
_cell.angle_gamma   90.00
#
_symmetry.space_group_name_H-M   'P 1'
#
loop_
_entity.id
_entity.type
_entity.pdbx_description
1 polymer ?
#
loop_
_entity_poly.entity_id
_entity_poly.type
_entity_poly.pdbx_seq_one_letter_code
_entity_poly.pdbx_strand_id
1 'polypeptide(L)'
;METLKKNKGTLAAIALFVVAIFLYNFFFKSEAITVPSESSASAIGDDLIKIRGDLQKVTLDQTVFSSSGYLLLTDFSTAIPEQATGRSNPFDIIGRD
;
A
#
# COMPACT_ATOMS: atom_id res chain seq x y z
N MET A 1 -60.02 -15.52 6.51
CA MET A 1 -59.69 -15.49 7.96
C MET A 1 -59.76 -16.86 8.65
N GLU A 2 -60.27 -17.92 8.01
CA GLU A 2 -60.33 -19.26 8.63
C GLU A 2 -58.99 -20.00 8.65
N THR A 3 -58.15 -19.80 7.62
CA THR A 3 -56.81 -20.40 7.51
C THR A 3 -55.85 -19.92 8.61
N LEU A 4 -55.97 -18.65 9.03
CA LEU A 4 -55.20 -18.05 10.13
C LEU A 4 -55.61 -18.61 11.50
N LYS A 5 -56.88 -19.00 11.68
CA LYS A 5 -57.39 -19.54 12.94
C LYS A 5 -57.11 -21.03 13.10
N LYS A 6 -57.04 -21.79 12.00
CA LYS A 6 -56.78 -23.25 12.01
C LYS A 6 -55.31 -23.59 12.26
N ASN A 7 -54.38 -22.75 11.78
CA ASN A 7 -52.93 -23.01 11.83
C ASN A 7 -52.17 -22.08 12.79
N LYS A 8 -52.82 -21.62 13.87
CA LYS A 8 -52.25 -20.65 14.82
C LYS A 8 -50.89 -21.07 15.38
N GLY A 9 -50.71 -22.35 15.67
CA GLY A 9 -49.43 -22.89 16.17
C GLY A 9 -48.30 -22.76 15.15
N THR A 10 -48.57 -23.11 13.89
CA THR A 10 -47.62 -22.94 12.78
C THR A 10 -47.28 -21.46 12.55
N LEU A 11 -48.28 -20.58 12.65
CA LEU A 11 -48.08 -19.14 12.48
C LEU A 11 -47.23 -18.54 13.60
N ALA A 12 -47.43 -18.99 14.85
CA ALA A 12 -46.61 -18.58 16.00
C ALA A 12 -45.16 -19.08 15.87
N ALA A 13 -44.96 -20.30 15.38
CA ALA A 13 -43.62 -20.84 15.14
C ALA A 13 -42.86 -20.06 14.06
N ILE A 14 -43.52 -19.69 12.96
CA ILE A 14 -42.93 -18.85 11.91
C ILE A 14 -42.58 -17.46 12.46
N ALA A 15 -43.47 -16.84 13.22
CA ALA A 15 -43.21 -15.56 13.84
C ALA A 15 -41.98 -15.61 14.77
N LEU A 16 -41.88 -16.66 15.59
CA LEU A 16 -40.74 -16.88 16.49
C LEU A 16 -39.44 -17.11 15.72
N PHE A 17 -39.49 -17.85 14.62
CA PHE A 17 -38.33 -18.08 13.75
C PHE A 17 -37.82 -16.80 13.09
N VAL A 18 -38.73 -15.94 12.61
CA VAL A 18 -38.38 -14.62 12.05
C VAL A 18 -37.72 -13.74 13.11
N VAL A 19 -38.26 -13.71 14.33
CA VAL A 19 -37.67 -12.97 15.45
C VAL A 19 -36.28 -13.51 15.81
N ALA A 20 -36.09 -14.82 15.82
CA ALA A 20 -34.80 -15.45 16.10
C ALA A 20 -33.74 -15.07 15.04
N ILE A 21 -34.08 -15.08 13.75
CA ILE A 21 -33.19 -14.62 12.67
C ILE A 21 -32.83 -13.14 12.86
N PHE A 22 -33.79 -12.31 13.22
CA PHE A 22 -33.58 -10.88 13.40
C PHE A 22 -32.61 -10.60 14.56
N LEU A 23 -32.81 -11.27 15.70
CA LEU A 23 -31.92 -11.17 16.86
C LEU A 23 -30.52 -11.71 16.56
N TYR A 24 -30.42 -12.82 15.82
CA TYR A 24 -29.13 -13.36 15.42
C TYR A 24 -28.34 -12.37 14.54
N ASN A 25 -29.00 -11.77 13.55
CA ASN A 25 -28.36 -10.78 12.68
C ASN A 25 -28.02 -9.48 13.42
N PHE A 26 -28.79 -9.09 14.44
CA PHE A 26 -28.54 -7.88 15.21
C PHE A 26 -27.38 -8.05 16.20
N PHE A 27 -27.28 -9.20 16.88
CA PHE A 27 -26.29 -9.41 17.95
C PHE A 27 -25.04 -10.17 17.51
N PHE A 28 -25.10 -11.00 16.47
CA PHE A 28 -24.01 -11.93 16.10
C PHE A 28 -23.41 -11.69 14.71
N LYS A 29 -23.90 -10.71 13.94
CA LYS A 29 -23.27 -10.30 12.67
C LYS A 29 -22.09 -9.37 12.95
N SER A 30 -21.07 -9.90 13.59
CA SER A 30 -19.78 -9.23 13.74
C SER A 30 -18.84 -9.62 12.61
N GLU A 31 -18.19 -8.58 12.08
CA GLU A 31 -17.17 -8.59 11.03
C GLU A 31 -17.72 -8.56 9.60
N ALA A 32 -18.25 -7.40 9.23
CA ALA A 32 -18.10 -6.95 7.86
C ALA A 32 -16.58 -6.84 7.59
N ILE A 33 -16.06 -7.61 6.64
CA ILE A 33 -14.68 -7.48 6.18
C ILE A 33 -14.53 -6.05 5.67
N THR A 34 -13.81 -5.23 6.42
CA THR A 34 -13.48 -3.87 6.01
C THR A 34 -12.48 -3.97 4.86
N VAL A 35 -12.99 -3.97 3.63
CA VAL A 35 -12.12 -3.76 2.46
C VAL A 35 -11.53 -2.36 2.62
N PRO A 36 -10.19 -2.21 2.63
CA PRO A 36 -9.56 -0.90 2.71
C PRO A 36 -10.12 -0.01 1.60
N SER A 37 -10.56 1.21 1.95
CA SER A 37 -11.16 2.08 0.94
C SER A 37 -10.15 2.43 -0.15
N GLU A 38 -10.59 2.53 -1.40
CA GLU A 38 -9.79 3.00 -2.55
C GLU A 38 -9.05 4.33 -2.27
N SER A 39 -9.57 5.14 -1.35
CA SER A 39 -8.95 6.39 -0.91
C SER A 39 -7.55 6.20 -0.33
N SER A 40 -7.28 5.05 0.31
CA SER A 40 -5.95 4.72 0.84
C SER A 40 -4.94 4.40 -0.26
N ALA A 41 -5.39 3.83 -1.38
CA ALA A 41 -4.53 3.54 -2.54
C ALA A 41 -4.22 4.83 -3.34
N SER A 42 -5.19 5.74 -3.45
CA SER A 42 -4.99 7.05 -4.08
C SER A 42 -3.94 7.89 -3.37
N ALA A 43 -3.93 7.89 -2.03
CA ALA A 43 -2.96 8.64 -1.23
C ALA A 43 -1.51 8.23 -1.50
N ILE A 44 -1.25 6.93 -1.72
CA ILE A 44 0.08 6.41 -2.03
C ILE A 44 0.56 6.90 -3.40
N GLY A 45 -0.34 6.98 -4.39
CA GLY A 45 0.00 7.49 -5.72
C GLY A 45 0.45 8.95 -5.70
N ASP A 46 -0.29 9.78 -4.97
CA ASP A 46 0.03 11.22 -4.84
C ASP A 46 1.38 11.45 -4.13
N ASP A 47 1.68 10.66 -3.09
CA ASP A 47 2.96 10.72 -2.38
C ASP A 47 4.14 10.37 -3.30
N LEU A 48 4.00 9.37 -4.18
CA LEU A 48 5.06 9.01 -5.12
C LEU A 48 5.33 10.11 -6.15
N ILE A 49 4.28 10.75 -6.67
CA ILE A 49 4.42 11.87 -7.60
C ILE A 49 5.10 13.06 -6.91
N LYS A 50 4.73 13.34 -5.65
CA LYS A 50 5.36 14.38 -4.85
C LYS A 50 6.84 14.11 -4.61
N ILE A 51 7.19 12.91 -4.16
CA ILE A 51 8.59 12.50 -3.92
C ILE A 51 9.41 12.61 -5.22
N ARG A 52 8.86 12.16 -6.34
CA ARG A 52 9.51 12.32 -7.65
C ARG A 52 9.77 13.78 -7.97
N GLY A 53 8.78 14.64 -7.79
CA GLY A 53 8.90 16.07 -8.04
C GLY A 53 9.94 16.73 -7.14
N ASP A 54 10.07 16.28 -5.89
CA ASP A 54 11.06 16.80 -4.96
C ASP A 54 12.47 16.29 -5.31
N LEU A 55 12.64 15.01 -5.64
CA LEU A 55 13.91 14.44 -6.10
C LEU A 55 14.41 15.10 -7.39
N GLN A 56 13.51 15.43 -8.33
CA GLN A 56 13.89 16.13 -9.57
C GLN A 56 14.41 17.55 -9.32
N LYS A 57 14.03 18.18 -8.21
CA LYS A 57 14.51 19.51 -7.82
C LYS A 57 15.81 19.47 -7.03
N VAL A 58 16.23 18.30 -6.53
CA VAL A 58 17.48 18.19 -5.78
C VAL A 58 18.64 18.41 -6.75
N THR A 59 19.22 19.60 -6.66
CA THR A 59 20.44 19.97 -7.38
C THR A 59 21.59 20.09 -6.40
N LEU A 60 22.77 19.65 -6.83
CA LEU A 60 23.99 19.86 -6.06
C LEU A 60 24.53 21.26 -6.33
N ASP A 61 24.74 22.03 -5.27
CA ASP A 61 25.39 23.33 -5.36
C ASP A 61 26.86 23.16 -5.77
N GLN A 62 27.16 23.52 -7.02
CA GLN A 62 28.49 23.39 -7.60
C GLN A 62 29.50 24.38 -6.98
N THR A 63 29.02 25.44 -6.33
CA THR A 63 29.90 26.45 -5.74
C THR A 63 30.69 25.91 -4.55
N VAL A 64 30.15 24.87 -3.89
CA VAL A 64 30.85 24.15 -2.81
C VAL A 64 32.21 23.63 -3.29
N PHE A 65 32.28 23.13 -4.53
CA PHE A 65 33.51 22.58 -5.12
C PHE A 65 34.54 23.64 -5.51
N SER A 66 34.13 24.92 -5.56
CA SER A 66 35.02 26.04 -5.82
C SER A 66 35.43 26.79 -4.55
N SER A 67 34.91 26.38 -3.39
CA SER A 67 35.25 27.01 -2.12
C SER A 67 36.71 26.71 -1.72
N SER A 68 37.40 27.69 -1.13
CA SER A 68 38.76 27.49 -0.64
C SER A 68 38.84 26.34 0.37
N GLY A 69 37.79 26.15 1.18
CA GLY A 69 37.72 25.03 2.12
C GLY A 69 37.74 23.68 1.42
N TYR A 70 36.92 23.50 0.38
CA TYR A 70 36.89 22.26 -0.41
C TYR A 70 38.21 22.02 -1.15
N LEU A 71 38.77 23.05 -1.78
CA LEU A 71 40.01 22.94 -2.55
C LEU A 71 41.25 22.63 -1.69
N LEU A 72 41.17 22.90 -0.38
CA LEU A 72 42.22 22.58 0.59
C LEU A 72 42.00 21.23 1.30
N LEU A 73 40.94 20.49 0.97
CA LEU A 73 40.74 19.15 1.52
C LEU A 73 41.80 18.21 0.96
N THR A 74 42.50 17.53 1.88
CA THR A 74 43.38 16.42 1.53
C THR A 74 42.55 15.16 1.35
N ASP A 75 42.74 14.45 0.24
CA ASP A 75 42.18 13.13 0.04
C ASP A 75 42.93 12.10 0.90
N PHE A 76 42.23 11.47 1.85
CA PHE A 76 42.73 10.40 2.70
C PHE A 76 42.23 9.02 2.26
N SER A 77 41.59 8.92 1.11
CA SER A 77 41.11 7.66 0.57
C SER A 77 42.27 6.74 0.19
N THR A 78 42.02 5.44 0.27
CA THR A 78 42.94 4.44 -0.24
C THR A 78 42.76 4.34 -1.76
N ALA A 79 43.87 4.37 -2.50
CA ALA A 79 43.83 4.16 -3.95
C ALA A 79 43.09 2.85 -4.26
N ILE A 80 42.03 2.95 -5.07
CA ILE A 80 41.29 1.77 -5.52
C ILE A 80 42.09 1.15 -6.68
N PRO A 81 42.53 -0.12 -6.56
CA PRO A 81 43.22 -0.78 -7.65
C PRO A 81 42.28 -0.96 -8.84
N GLU A 82 42.79 -0.76 -10.05
CA GLU A 82 42.04 -1.01 -11.27
C GLU A 82 41.52 -2.46 -11.27
N GLN A 83 40.20 -2.59 -11.32
CA GLN A 83 39.55 -3.88 -11.50
C GLN A 83 39.40 -4.12 -12.99
N ALA A 84 39.60 -5.37 -13.43
CA ALA A 84 39.24 -5.76 -14.78
C ALA A 84 37.77 -5.41 -15.06
N THR A 85 37.46 -5.08 -16.31
CA THR A 85 36.11 -4.76 -16.78
C THR A 85 35.11 -5.74 -16.19
N GLY A 86 34.03 -5.23 -15.59
CA GLY A 86 33.06 -6.04 -14.85
C GLY A 86 32.56 -7.24 -15.65
N ARG A 87 32.14 -8.29 -14.93
CA ARG A 87 31.55 -9.49 -15.56
C ARG A 87 30.35 -9.07 -16.42
N SER A 88 30.18 -9.70 -17.58
CA SER A 88 28.97 -9.52 -18.39
C SER A 88 27.71 -9.67 -17.53
N ASN A 89 26.79 -8.72 -17.67
CA ASN A 89 25.56 -8.70 -16.89
C ASN A 89 24.73 -9.97 -17.19
N PRO A 90 24.53 -10.87 -16.21
CA PRO A 90 23.75 -12.10 -16.44
C PRO A 90 22.26 -11.84 -16.67
N PHE A 91 21.80 -10.62 -16.40
CA PHE A 91 20.43 -10.17 -16.65
C PHE A 91 20.27 -9.43 -17.99
N ASP A 92 21.33 -9.25 -18.78
CA ASP A 92 21.25 -8.53 -20.07
C ASP A 92 20.30 -9.22 -21.08
N ILE A 93 20.04 -10.50 -20.87
CA ILE A 93 19.10 -11.31 -21.66
C ILE A 93 17.64 -11.04 -21.22
N ILE A 94 17.41 -10.66 -19.97
CA ILE A 94 16.05 -10.44 -19.43
C ILE A 94 15.70 -8.96 -19.60
N GLY A 95 14.85 -8.65 -20.56
CA GLY A 95 14.32 -7.29 -20.78
C GLY A 95 14.72 -6.62 -22.10
N ARG A 96 15.34 -7.36 -23.03
CA ARG A 96 15.53 -6.93 -24.43
C ARG A 96 14.38 -7.32 -25.38
N ASP A 97 13.37 -8.02 -24.87
CA ASP A 97 12.18 -8.46 -25.61
C ASP A 97 10.91 -7.75 -25.10
#